data_AF-A0A2P4YGX1-F1
#
_entry.id   AF-A0A2P4YGX1-F1
#
_cell.length_a   1.000
_cell.length_b   1.000
_cell.length_c   1.000
_cell.angle_alpha   90.00
_cell.angle_beta   90.00
_cell.angle_gamma   90.00
#
_symmetry.space_group_name_H-M   'P 1'
#
loop_
_entity.id
_entity.type
_entity.pdbx_description
1 polymer ?
#
loop_
_entity_poly.entity_id
_entity_poly.type
_entity_poly.pdbx_seq_one_letter_code
_entity_poly.pdbx_strand_id
1 'polypeptide(L)'
;MVVYPKLLASAYATIRILRNVLKCSLPIEIWFHVDEINGDYALLAPLQQLGINVGGISFHPVYNPNAKRFLSKIFAIYNSHFDRVLFLDADN
;
A
#
# COMPACT_ATOMS: atom_id res chain seq x y z
N MET A 1 1.80 -2.19 3.42
CA MET A 1 2.86 -1.45 2.70
C MET A 1 2.48 0.02 2.61
N VAL A 2 3.46 0.92 2.50
CA VAL A 2 3.21 2.35 2.24
C VAL A 2 3.69 2.69 0.83
N VAL A 3 2.87 3.42 0.06
CA VAL A 3 3.19 3.82 -1.32
C VAL A 3 3.14 5.33 -1.49
N TYR A 4 3.98 5.81 -2.42
CA TYR A 4 3.96 7.16 -2.97
C TYR A 4 4.27 7.07 -4.49
N PRO A 5 4.09 8.13 -5.29
CA PRO A 5 4.04 8.02 -6.75
C PRO A 5 5.19 7.25 -7.41
N LYS A 6 6.43 7.38 -6.92
CA LYS A 6 7.59 6.69 -7.50
C LYS A 6 7.62 5.18 -7.24
N LEU A 7 6.90 4.69 -6.23
CA LEU A 7 6.90 3.28 -5.84
C LEU A 7 5.71 2.49 -6.37
N LEU A 8 4.77 3.13 -7.07
CA LEU A 8 3.54 2.48 -7.53
C LEU A 8 3.79 1.29 -8.44
N ALA A 9 4.75 1.41 -9.37
CA ALA A 9 5.12 0.33 -10.27
C ALA A 9 5.75 -0.86 -9.54
N SER A 10 6.60 -0.59 -8.54
CA SER A 10 7.22 -1.63 -7.72
C SER A 10 6.17 -2.33 -6.85
N ALA A 11 5.32 -1.57 -6.15
CA ALA A 11 4.23 -2.12 -5.36
C ALA A 11 3.30 -3.01 -6.19
N TYR A 12 2.97 -2.60 -7.42
CA TYR A 12 2.18 -3.40 -8.36
C TYR A 12 2.86 -4.74 -8.66
N ALA A 13 4.16 -4.72 -8.97
CA ALA A 13 4.93 -5.93 -9.24
C ALA A 13 4.98 -6.86 -8.01
N THR A 14 5.28 -6.32 -6.82
CA THR A 14 5.34 -7.07 -5.56
C THR A 14 3.99 -7.73 -5.26
N ILE A 15 2.88 -7.00 -5.35
CA ILE A 15 1.52 -7.55 -5.14
C ILE A 15 1.22 -8.65 -6.16
N ARG A 16 1.55 -8.45 -7.43
CA ARG A 16 1.32 -9.44 -8.48
C ARG A 16 2.14 -10.71 -8.23
N ILE A 17 3.38 -10.60 -7.77
CA ILE A 17 4.22 -11.75 -7.40
C ILE A 17 3.62 -12.49 -6.20
N LEU A 18 3.25 -11.76 -5.13
CA LEU A 18 2.63 -12.33 -3.94
C LEU A 18 1.38 -13.13 -4.30
N ARG A 19 0.49 -12.56 -5.13
CA ARG A 19 -0.78 -13.19 -5.51
C ARG A 19 -0.60 -14.30 -6.53
N ASN A 20 0.12 -14.05 -7.62
CA ASN A 20 0.10 -14.94 -8.78
C ASN A 20 1.19 -16.00 -8.74
N VAL A 21 2.35 -15.70 -8.17
CA VAL A 21 3.51 -16.61 -8.12
C VAL A 21 3.55 -17.36 -6.79
N LEU A 22 3.56 -16.61 -5.69
CA LEU A 22 3.67 -17.18 -4.35
C LEU A 22 2.34 -17.67 -3.77
N LYS A 23 1.23 -17.41 -4.46
CA LYS A 23 -0.14 -17.80 -4.06
C LYS A 23 -0.49 -17.34 -2.63
N CYS A 24 0.07 -16.21 -2.21
CA CYS A 24 -0.24 -15.60 -0.92
C CYS A 24 -1.71 -15.17 -0.90
N SER A 25 -2.46 -15.65 0.09
CA SER A 25 -3.87 -15.33 0.30
C SER A 25 -4.10 -14.32 1.43
N LEU A 26 -3.05 -13.92 2.16
CA LEU A 26 -3.16 -12.98 3.26
C LEU A 26 -3.68 -11.61 2.77
N PRO A 27 -4.50 -10.92 3.56
CA PRO A 27 -4.99 -9.59 3.20
C PRO A 27 -3.83 -8.58 3.18
N ILE A 28 -3.91 -7.60 2.29
CA ILE A 28 -2.87 -6.57 2.09
C ILE A 28 -3.47 -5.19 2.35
N GLU A 29 -2.83 -4.42 3.22
CA GLU A 29 -3.13 -3.01 3.38
C GLU A 29 -2.12 -2.15 2.61
N ILE A 30 -2.64 -1.24 1.78
CA ILE A 30 -1.86 -0.22 1.06
C ILE A 30 -2.18 1.13 1.69
N TRP A 31 -1.17 1.73 2.31
CA TRP A 31 -1.25 3.03 2.95
C TRP A 31 -0.60 4.09 2.05
N PHE A 32 -1.16 5.30 1.99
CA PHE A 32 -0.59 6.41 1.23
C PHE A 32 -0.90 7.74 1.91
N HIS A 33 0.06 8.66 1.93
CA HIS A 33 -0.17 9.99 2.48
C HIS A 33 -0.81 10.89 1.42
N VAL A 34 -1.90 11.59 1.79
CA VAL A 34 -2.68 12.40 0.84
C VAL A 34 -1.87 13.53 0.19
N ASP A 35 -0.98 14.16 0.96
CA ASP A 35 -0.07 15.17 0.42
C ASP A 35 1.02 14.59 -0.50
N GLU A 36 1.42 13.33 -0.33
CA GLU A 36 2.48 12.71 -1.16
C GLU A 36 1.95 12.28 -2.53
N ILE A 37 0.64 12.09 -2.65
CA ILE A 37 -0.05 11.90 -3.94
C ILE A 37 -0.58 13.22 -4.52
N ASN A 38 -0.30 14.38 -3.88
CA ASN A 38 -0.73 15.71 -4.32
C ASN A 38 -2.24 15.83 -4.65
N GLY A 39 -3.09 15.05 -3.99
CA GLY A 39 -4.52 14.97 -4.31
C GLY A 39 -4.87 14.30 -5.64
N ASP A 40 -3.89 13.79 -6.40
CA ASP A 40 -4.11 13.02 -7.61
C ASP A 40 -4.27 11.53 -7.28
N TYR A 41 -5.47 11.17 -6.84
CA TYR A 41 -5.83 9.78 -6.52
C TYR A 41 -5.86 8.90 -7.77
N ALA A 42 -5.89 9.46 -8.99
CA ALA A 42 -5.87 8.67 -10.22
C ALA A 42 -4.54 7.90 -10.39
N LEU A 43 -3.46 8.38 -9.75
CA LEU A 43 -2.19 7.64 -9.68
C LEU A 43 -2.34 6.26 -9.04
N LEU A 44 -3.30 6.07 -8.14
CA LEU A 44 -3.55 4.78 -7.48
C LEU A 44 -4.40 3.82 -8.33
N ALA A 45 -4.99 4.29 -9.44
CA ALA A 45 -5.93 3.51 -10.24
C ALA A 45 -5.36 2.15 -10.69
N PRO A 46 -4.09 2.01 -11.14
CA PRO A 46 -3.54 0.70 -11.49
C PRO A 46 -3.50 -0.29 -10.32
N LEU A 47 -3.16 0.18 -9.11
CA LEU A 47 -3.17 -0.65 -7.91
C LEU A 47 -4.59 -1.01 -7.49
N GLN A 48 -5.53 -0.07 -7.60
CA GLN A 48 -6.95 -0.33 -7.30
C GLN A 48 -7.54 -1.37 -8.25
N GLN A 49 -7.27 -1.24 -9.55
CA GLN A 49 -7.66 -2.24 -10.56
C GLN A 49 -7.04 -3.60 -10.27
N LEU A 50 -5.75 -3.65 -9.90
CA LEU A 50 -5.11 -4.88 -9.46
C LEU A 50 -5.82 -5.48 -8.24
N GLY A 51 -6.15 -4.65 -7.25
CA GLY A 51 -6.87 -5.05 -6.03
C GLY A 51 -8.26 -5.61 -6.30
N ILE A 52 -8.99 -5.06 -7.28
CA ILE A 52 -10.27 -5.63 -7.74
C ILE A 52 -10.06 -7.01 -8.36
N ASN A 53 -9.02 -7.18 -9.18
CA ASN A 53 -8.75 -8.43 -9.89
C ASN A 53 -8.28 -9.57 -8.97
N VAL A 54 -7.45 -9.27 -7.97
CA VAL A 54 -6.83 -10.29 -7.10
C VAL A 54 -7.50 -10.42 -5.73
N GLY A 55 -8.30 -9.43 -5.33
CA GLY A 55 -8.99 -9.40 -4.04
C GLY A 55 -8.08 -9.22 -2.82
N GLY A 56 -8.71 -8.99 -1.66
CA GLY A 56 -8.04 -8.92 -0.37
C GLY A 56 -7.03 -7.77 -0.25
N ILE A 57 -7.30 -6.64 -0.90
CA ILE A 57 -6.48 -5.42 -0.81
C ILE A 57 -7.35 -4.26 -0.34
N SER A 58 -6.92 -3.55 0.70
CA SER A 58 -7.56 -2.32 1.18
C SER A 58 -6.61 -1.13 1.04
N PHE A 59 -7.19 0.05 0.82
CA PHE A 59 -6.47 1.30 0.59
C PHE A 59 -6.79 2.29 1.71
N HIS A 60 -5.75 2.83 2.34
CA HIS A 60 -5.88 3.64 3.54
C HIS A 60 -5.17 4.99 3.38
N PRO A 61 -5.91 6.10 3.26
CA PRO A 61 -5.32 7.44 3.23
C PRO A 61 -4.79 7.85 4.61
N VAL A 62 -3.62 8.47 4.63
CA VAL A 62 -3.02 9.10 5.81
C VAL A 62 -3.14 10.61 5.69
N TYR A 63 -3.84 11.22 6.67
CA TYR A 63 -4.06 12.67 6.76
C TYR A 63 -3.18 13.34 7.81
N ASN A 64 -2.52 12.58 8.69
CA ASN A 64 -1.70 13.14 9.75
C ASN A 64 -0.45 13.83 9.13
N PRO A 65 -0.30 15.16 9.26
CA PRO A 65 0.75 15.91 8.56
C PRO A 65 2.17 15.50 8.96
N ASN A 66 2.34 14.87 10.13
CA ASN A 66 3.62 14.38 10.62
C ASN A 66 3.94 12.95 10.15
N ALA A 67 2.94 12.19 9.69
CA ALA A 67 3.08 10.80 9.28
C ALA A 67 3.50 10.68 7.79
N LYS A 68 4.56 11.39 7.40
CA LYS A 68 5.07 11.44 6.01
C LYS A 68 6.38 10.67 5.86
N ARG A 69 6.77 10.37 4.61
CA ARG A 69 8.05 9.76 4.25
C ARG A 69 8.34 8.47 5.00
N PHE A 70 9.24 8.50 5.98
CA PHE A 70 9.59 7.34 6.79
C PHE A 70 8.57 7.10 7.91
N LEU A 71 7.99 8.16 8.47
CA LEU A 71 7.05 8.08 9.59
C LEU A 71 5.70 7.50 9.19
N SER A 72 5.33 7.57 7.91
CA SER A 72 4.15 6.88 7.37
C SER A 72 4.23 5.36 7.56
N LYS A 73 5.42 4.76 7.58
CA LYS A 73 5.62 3.32 7.85
C LYS A 73 5.25 2.98 9.28
N ILE A 74 5.73 3.78 10.24
CA ILE A 74 5.39 3.63 11.66
C ILE A 74 3.88 3.84 11.86
N PHE A 75 3.32 4.87 11.23
CA PHE A 75 1.89 5.16 11.26
C PHE A 75 1.07 3.98 10.75
N ALA A 76 1.43 3.40 9.60
CA ALA A 76 0.73 2.27 9.00
C ALA A 76 0.76 1.02 9.89
N ILE A 77 1.89 0.73 10.56
CA ILE A 77 1.99 -0.41 11.49
C ILE A 77 1.10 -0.17 12.71
N TYR A 78 1.16 1.03 13.32
CA TYR A 78 0.40 1.34 14.52
C TYR A 78 -1.11 1.40 14.29
N ASN A 79 -1.54 1.77 13.09
CA ASN A 79 -2.96 1.92 12.72
C ASN A 79 -3.46 0.79 11.81
N SER A 80 -2.71 -0.32 11.69
CA SER A 80 -3.13 -1.47 10.90
C SER A 80 -4.39 -2.11 11.48
N HIS A 81 -5.27 -2.61 10.62
CA HIS A 81 -6.47 -3.34 11.04
C HIS A 81 -6.18 -4.83 11.35
N PHE A 82 -4.91 -5.27 11.27
CA PHE A 82 -4.51 -6.63 11.55
C PHE A 82 -3.86 -6.77 12.93
N ASP A 83 -4.18 -7.85 13.65
CA ASP A 83 -3.53 -8.17 14.93
C ASP A 83 -2.03 -8.48 14.78
N ARG A 84 -1.64 -8.99 13.61
CA ARG A 84 -0.25 -9.35 13.27
C ARG A 84 0.06 -8.87 11.86
N VAL A 85 1.16 -8.15 11.71
CA VAL A 85 1.56 -7.50 10.46
C VAL A 85 2.93 -7.99 10.02
N LEU A 86 3.03 -8.41 8.76
CA LEU A 86 4.30 -8.46 8.04
C LEU A 86 4.39 -7.17 7.21
N PHE A 87 5.21 -6.22 7.66
CA PHE A 87 5.42 -4.99 6.90
C PHE A 87 6.41 -5.24 5.76
N LEU A 88 5.97 -4.99 4.52
CA LEU A 88 6.81 -5.00 3.33
C LEU A 88 6.99 -3.58 2.82
N ASP A 89 8.23 -3.23 2.46
CA ASP A 89 8.49 -2.00 1.74
C ASP A 89 7.93 -2.09 0.31
N ALA A 90 7.60 -0.96 -0.29
CA ALA A 90 6.98 -0.95 -1.62
C ALA A 90 8.00 -1.20 -2.75
N ASP A 91 9.29 -1.18 -2.44
CA ASP A 91 10.43 -1.48 -3.30
C ASP A 91 11.15 -2.80 -2.96
N ASN A 92 10.50 -3.67 -2.18
CA ASN A 92 10.95 -5.05 -1.94
C ASN A 92 10.87 -5.94 -3.18
#